data_AF-A0A7S1KAL2-F1
#
_entry.id   AF-A0A7S1KAL2-F1
#
_cell.length_a   1.000
_cell.length_b   1.000
_cell.length_c   1.000
_cell.angle_alpha   90.00
_cell.angle_beta   90.00
_cell.angle_gamma   90.00
#
_symmetry.space_group_name_H-M   'P 1'
#
loop_
_entity.id
_entity.type
_entity.pdbx_description
1 polymer ?
#
loop_
_entity_poly.entity_id
_entity_poly.type
_entity_poly.pdbx_seq_one_letter_code
_entity_poly.pdbx_strand_id
1 'polypeptide(L)'
;VLNMEVSSVGAARAARRPNARGASLFDRCLRLGILLCSSALRTGLCNAFIVRPSPSSAALRGVHSSGRGAFVRARVDSSPQAQAVVAASVAVDAPSLSDLEAEAKRLTPEIRAEVMCQFLEFSSKYRDQFVVVKYGGHAMTDDALKRGFCRDVAALRQAGVNVVVVHGGGPQISETLTKLGIESKRVEGLRITDADTLRVTEMVLCGAVNKGLVSDIKAAGARSVGLSGRDDHFLIAEQLTKTVVGDDGNQQEIDLGFVGTPKRVDSSLLRSLCKSHYVPVVAPIGVGEKSETFNINADTAAGAIAAELKAARFLLLTDVPGVLDGERCLIDDIHVSELDGLIGGGTISGGMIPKVRTAQDAVEKGVGGVAILDGRVPHAVLMELCTKSGIGTLIH
;
A
#
# COMPACT_ATOMS: atom_id res chain seq x y z
N VAL A 1 37.47 -13.29 43.62
CA VAL A 1 38.74 -13.21 42.86
C VAL A 1 38.36 -13.46 41.40
N LEU A 2 38.24 -12.48 40.50
CA LEU A 2 38.86 -11.15 40.40
C LEU A 2 37.88 -9.98 40.51
N ASN A 3 38.41 -8.87 41.04
CA ASN A 3 37.89 -7.51 41.03
C ASN A 3 38.50 -6.71 39.87
N MET A 4 37.98 -5.48 39.68
CA MET A 4 38.54 -4.31 38.97
C MET A 4 38.20 -4.21 37.47
N GLU A 5 37.83 -3.07 36.90
CA GLU A 5 37.74 -1.68 37.39
C GLU A 5 36.87 -0.86 36.41
N VAL A 6 36.12 0.10 36.94
CA VAL A 6 35.50 1.16 36.14
C VAL A 6 36.57 2.23 35.91
N SER A 7 36.81 2.62 34.66
CA SER A 7 37.58 3.82 34.32
C SER A 7 36.95 4.55 33.15
N SER A 8 36.54 5.78 33.43
CA SER A 8 36.12 6.79 32.47
C SER A 8 37.33 7.31 31.70
N VAL A 9 37.31 7.24 30.37
CA VAL A 9 38.13 8.09 29.51
C VAL A 9 37.29 8.50 28.31
N GLY A 10 36.95 9.78 28.25
CA GLY A 10 36.54 10.42 27.02
C GLY A 10 37.75 10.60 26.11
N ALA A 11 37.64 10.15 24.86
CA ALA A 11 38.44 10.61 23.74
C ALA A 11 37.74 10.25 22.42
N ALA A 12 37.57 11.25 21.57
CA ALA A 12 36.96 11.19 20.25
C ALA A 12 37.49 10.03 19.38
N ARG A 13 36.60 9.39 18.63
CA ARG A 13 36.99 8.49 17.53
C ARG A 13 36.04 8.58 16.33
N ALA A 14 36.65 9.08 15.26
CA ALA A 14 36.28 9.09 13.85
C ALA A 14 35.12 8.19 13.39
N ALA A 15 34.25 8.79 12.57
CA ALA A 15 33.25 8.14 11.74
C ALA A 15 33.85 6.96 10.96
N ARG A 16 33.50 5.73 11.37
CA ARG A 16 33.66 4.54 10.53
C ARG A 16 32.40 4.42 9.67
N ARG A 17 32.57 4.64 8.37
CA ARG A 17 31.58 4.28 7.34
C ARG A 17 31.20 2.80 7.51
N PRO A 18 29.91 2.43 7.54
CA PRO A 18 29.53 1.03 7.45
C PRO A 18 29.86 0.52 6.04
N ASN A 19 30.49 -0.65 5.97
CA ASN A 19 30.83 -1.30 4.71
C ASN A 19 29.55 -1.60 3.91
N ALA A 20 29.39 -0.92 2.76
CA ALA A 20 28.26 -1.00 1.84
C ALA A 20 27.98 -2.38 1.20
N ARG A 21 28.80 -3.42 1.50
CA ARG A 21 28.63 -4.77 0.94
C ARG A 21 27.75 -5.70 1.80
N GLY A 22 27.63 -5.46 3.10
CA GLY A 22 26.83 -6.31 4.01
C GLY A 22 25.32 -6.00 3.97
N ALA A 23 24.97 -4.72 3.88
CA ALA A 23 23.58 -4.27 3.83
C ALA A 23 22.87 -4.69 2.52
N SER A 24 23.59 -4.75 1.39
CA SER A 24 22.97 -5.08 0.10
C SER A 24 22.69 -6.57 -0.11
N LEU A 25 23.29 -7.47 0.67
CA LEU A 25 23.01 -8.91 0.62
C LEU A 25 21.83 -9.24 1.55
N PHE A 26 21.78 -8.58 2.71
CA PHE A 26 20.71 -8.71 3.69
C PHE A 26 19.37 -8.20 3.13
N ASP A 27 19.37 -7.03 2.48
CA ASP A 27 18.17 -6.47 1.84
C ASP A 27 17.70 -7.30 0.63
N ARG A 28 18.62 -8.02 -0.04
CA ARG A 28 18.28 -8.99 -1.10
C ARG A 28 17.73 -10.30 -0.56
N CYS A 29 18.30 -10.85 0.51
CA CYS A 29 17.84 -12.11 1.10
C CYS A 29 16.43 -12.03 1.69
N LEU A 30 16.01 -10.84 2.13
CA LEU A 30 14.73 -10.63 2.79
C LEU A 30 13.58 -10.35 1.79
N ARG A 31 13.88 -9.73 0.65
CA ARG A 31 12.99 -9.70 -0.55
C ARG A 31 12.58 -11.10 -1.02
N LEU A 32 13.40 -12.10 -0.74
CA LEU A 32 13.20 -13.50 -1.13
C LEU A 32 12.44 -14.35 -0.10
N GLY A 33 12.46 -13.96 1.18
CA GLY A 33 11.91 -14.76 2.28
C GLY A 33 10.42 -15.05 2.20
N ILE A 34 9.69 -14.11 1.61
CA ILE A 34 8.24 -14.06 1.54
C ILE A 34 7.64 -15.16 0.62
N LEU A 35 8.43 -15.65 -0.33
CA LEU A 35 7.98 -16.69 -1.28
C LEU A 35 8.04 -18.10 -0.69
N LEU A 36 8.88 -18.34 0.32
CA LEU A 36 9.09 -19.68 0.88
C LEU A 36 7.90 -20.15 1.72
N CYS A 37 7.24 -19.26 2.46
CA CYS A 37 6.00 -19.58 3.21
C CYS A 37 4.85 -20.00 2.28
N SER A 38 4.73 -19.40 1.09
CA SER A 38 3.67 -19.74 0.12
C SER A 38 3.87 -21.11 -0.56
N SER A 39 5.12 -21.59 -0.66
CA SER A 39 5.44 -22.87 -1.30
C SER A 39 5.26 -24.08 -0.36
N ALA A 40 5.62 -23.94 0.92
CA ALA A 40 5.48 -25.00 1.92
C ALA A 40 4.00 -25.35 2.21
N LEU A 41 3.10 -24.36 2.06
CA LEU A 41 1.65 -24.55 2.22
C LEU A 41 0.97 -25.21 1.00
N ARG A 42 1.64 -25.29 -0.17
CA ARG A 42 1.13 -26.05 -1.33
C ARG A 42 1.46 -27.53 -1.27
N THR A 43 2.46 -27.94 -0.48
CA THR A 43 2.97 -29.31 -0.49
C THR A 43 2.28 -30.28 0.48
N GLY A 44 1.16 -29.90 1.10
CA GLY A 44 0.19 -30.85 1.64
C GLY A 44 0.75 -31.94 2.57
N LEU A 45 1.74 -31.61 3.41
CA LEU A 45 2.20 -32.50 4.48
C LEU A 45 1.36 -32.27 5.75
N CYS A 46 0.08 -32.57 5.62
CA CYS A 46 -0.79 -33.03 6.71
C CYS A 46 -1.69 -34.12 6.13
N ASN A 47 -1.33 -35.38 6.37
CA ASN A 47 -2.14 -36.60 6.19
C ASN A 47 -3.58 -36.39 6.73
N ALA A 48 -4.65 -37.06 6.30
CA ALA A 48 -4.95 -38.03 5.26
C ALA A 48 -6.48 -38.23 5.28
N PHE A 49 -7.16 -38.40 4.13
CA PHE A 49 -8.26 -39.37 3.99
C PHE A 49 -8.50 -39.68 2.51
N ILE A 50 -8.62 -40.97 2.23
CA ILE A 50 -8.60 -41.64 0.92
C ILE A 50 -10.01 -41.66 0.33
N VAL A 51 -10.18 -41.20 -0.92
CA VAL A 51 -11.05 -41.84 -1.94
C VAL A 51 -10.52 -41.51 -3.36
N ARG A 52 -10.36 -42.54 -4.20
CA ARG A 52 -10.15 -42.53 -5.67
C ARG A 52 -11.06 -43.63 -6.26
N PRO A 53 -11.32 -43.76 -7.58
CA PRO A 53 -11.10 -42.87 -8.75
C PRO A 53 -12.41 -42.74 -9.62
N SER A 54 -12.54 -42.04 -10.76
CA SER A 54 -11.93 -42.23 -12.10
C SER A 54 -12.79 -41.43 -13.19
N PRO A 55 -12.54 -41.45 -14.53
CA PRO A 55 -12.19 -40.25 -15.32
C PRO A 55 -13.01 -40.01 -16.62
N SER A 56 -12.85 -38.87 -17.29
CA SER A 56 -12.82 -38.80 -18.77
C SER A 56 -12.35 -37.44 -19.33
N SER A 57 -11.61 -37.56 -20.42
CA SER A 57 -10.75 -36.63 -21.18
C SER A 57 -11.43 -35.78 -22.24
N ALA A 58 -10.77 -34.68 -22.68
CA ALA A 58 -10.47 -34.29 -24.08
C ALA A 58 -10.12 -32.78 -24.12
N ALA A 59 -8.88 -32.38 -24.39
CA ALA A 59 -8.27 -32.17 -25.72
C ALA A 59 -8.88 -30.99 -26.49
N LEU A 60 -8.05 -30.00 -26.86
CA LEU A 60 -8.12 -29.29 -28.14
C LEU A 60 -6.84 -28.46 -28.38
N ARG A 61 -6.25 -28.67 -29.56
CA ARG A 61 -5.14 -27.92 -30.15
C ARG A 61 -5.67 -26.90 -31.16
N GLY A 62 -4.97 -25.77 -31.24
CA GLY A 62 -4.61 -25.09 -32.49
C GLY A 62 -5.57 -24.04 -33.04
N VAL A 63 -5.01 -22.90 -33.49
CA VAL A 63 -5.12 -22.32 -34.85
C VAL A 63 -4.23 -21.07 -34.94
N HIS A 64 -3.45 -21.00 -36.03
CA HIS A 64 -2.72 -19.84 -36.53
C HIS A 64 -3.65 -18.99 -37.42
N SER A 65 -3.48 -17.66 -37.43
CA SER A 65 -3.57 -16.89 -38.68
C SER A 65 -2.94 -15.49 -38.58
N SER A 66 -2.25 -15.15 -39.65
CA SER A 66 -1.53 -13.93 -40.04
C SER A 66 -2.39 -12.69 -40.28
N GLY A 67 -1.78 -11.49 -40.16
CA GLY A 67 -2.29 -10.25 -40.77
C GLY A 67 -1.30 -9.09 -40.65
N ARG A 68 -0.79 -8.61 -41.80
CA ARG A 68 0.14 -7.47 -41.94
C ARG A 68 -0.60 -6.13 -41.81
N GLY A 69 0.04 -5.13 -41.21
CA GLY A 69 -0.35 -3.71 -41.27
C GLY A 69 0.90 -2.82 -41.16
N ALA A 70 1.03 -1.85 -42.06
CA ALA A 70 2.25 -1.10 -42.36
C ALA A 70 2.69 -0.11 -41.25
N PHE A 71 4.00 0.00 -41.02
CA PHE A 71 4.62 1.02 -40.16
C PHE A 71 5.21 2.17 -41.00
N VAL A 72 4.81 3.39 -40.68
CA VAL A 72 5.41 4.64 -41.16
C VAL A 72 6.68 4.92 -40.36
N ARG A 73 7.82 5.02 -41.04
CA ARG A 73 9.13 5.37 -40.47
C ARG A 73 9.20 6.88 -40.21
N ALA A 74 9.23 7.31 -38.94
CA ALA A 74 9.75 8.61 -38.55
C ALA A 74 11.24 8.47 -38.21
N ARG A 75 12.09 9.27 -38.85
CA ARG A 75 13.52 9.36 -38.55
C ARG A 75 13.69 10.07 -37.21
N VAL A 76 14.33 9.41 -36.25
CA VAL A 76 14.88 10.04 -35.04
C VAL A 76 16.39 10.09 -35.19
N ASP A 77 16.92 11.29 -35.02
CA ASP A 77 18.32 11.68 -35.15
C ASP A 77 19.23 10.84 -34.23
N SER A 78 20.34 10.34 -34.77
CA SER A 78 21.24 9.38 -34.14
C SER A 78 22.60 10.01 -33.86
N SER A 79 22.63 11.02 -33.00
CA SER A 79 23.88 11.63 -32.53
C SER A 79 24.26 11.11 -31.13
N PRO A 80 25.54 10.72 -30.88
CA PRO A 80 25.99 10.18 -29.58
C PRO A 80 25.92 11.18 -28.40
N GLN A 81 25.65 12.46 -28.67
CA GLN A 81 25.56 13.52 -27.67
C GLN A 81 24.13 13.78 -27.17
N ALA A 82 23.09 13.26 -27.86
CA ALA A 82 21.69 13.35 -27.43
C ALA A 82 21.25 12.21 -26.49
N GLN A 83 22.10 11.20 -26.27
CA GLN A 83 21.86 10.07 -25.36
C GLN A 83 22.50 10.26 -23.96
N ALA A 84 23.16 11.38 -23.69
CA ALA A 84 24.00 11.54 -22.50
C ALA A 84 23.44 12.45 -21.39
N VAL A 85 22.26 13.07 -21.55
CA VAL A 85 21.71 13.97 -20.52
C VAL A 85 20.19 13.85 -20.43
N VAL A 86 19.67 12.70 -19.98
CA VAL A 86 18.45 12.48 -19.17
C VAL A 86 18.45 10.97 -18.86
N ALA A 87 18.19 10.58 -17.60
CA ALA A 87 18.17 9.21 -17.07
C ALA A 87 19.45 8.69 -16.38
N ALA A 88 20.04 9.51 -15.51
CA ALA A 88 20.66 8.98 -14.28
C ALA A 88 19.64 9.04 -13.13
N SER A 89 18.56 8.27 -13.25
CA SER A 89 17.74 7.88 -12.11
C SER A 89 17.78 6.37 -12.07
N VAL A 90 18.50 5.83 -11.11
CA VAL A 90 18.60 4.39 -10.84
C VAL A 90 17.23 3.90 -10.39
N ALA A 91 16.34 3.65 -11.34
CA ALA A 91 15.34 2.61 -11.20
C ALA A 91 16.10 1.30 -11.41
N VAL A 92 16.53 0.67 -10.31
CA VAL A 92 16.88 -0.75 -10.38
C VAL A 92 15.57 -1.43 -10.78
N ASP A 93 15.50 -2.00 -11.99
CA ASP A 93 14.36 -2.80 -12.41
C ASP A 93 14.08 -3.83 -11.32
N ALA A 94 12.95 -3.68 -10.64
CA ALA A 94 12.57 -4.60 -9.59
C ALA A 94 12.44 -6.01 -10.22
N PRO A 95 13.12 -7.03 -9.67
CA PRO A 95 13.05 -8.37 -10.24
C PRO A 95 11.61 -8.86 -10.30
N SER A 96 11.25 -9.58 -11.37
CA SER A 96 9.90 -10.13 -11.50
C SER A 96 9.65 -11.15 -10.39
N LEU A 97 8.37 -11.39 -10.05
CA LEU A 97 8.01 -12.41 -9.04
C LEU A 97 8.61 -13.80 -9.37
N SER A 98 8.69 -14.16 -10.65
CA SER A 98 9.33 -15.40 -11.10
C SER A 98 10.84 -15.41 -10.89
N ASP A 99 11.52 -14.28 -11.06
CA ASP A 99 12.96 -14.16 -10.81
C ASP A 99 13.26 -14.32 -9.33
N LEU A 100 12.46 -13.68 -8.47
CA LEU A 100 12.53 -13.81 -7.02
C LEU A 100 12.31 -15.26 -6.57
N GLU A 101 11.36 -15.98 -7.17
CA GLU A 101 11.11 -17.40 -6.86
C GLU A 101 12.29 -18.30 -7.26
N ALA A 102 12.91 -18.03 -8.41
CA ALA A 102 14.09 -18.76 -8.86
C ALA A 102 15.31 -18.48 -7.97
N GLU A 103 15.45 -17.24 -7.51
CA GLU A 103 16.54 -16.82 -6.63
C GLU A 103 16.34 -17.36 -5.20
N ALA A 104 15.12 -17.42 -4.70
CA ALA A 104 14.78 -18.02 -3.40
C ALA A 104 15.18 -19.49 -3.31
N LYS A 105 15.12 -20.22 -4.44
CA LYS A 105 15.60 -21.61 -4.51
C LYS A 105 17.12 -21.75 -4.41
N ARG A 106 17.88 -20.68 -4.68
CA ARG A 106 19.35 -20.65 -4.56
C ARG A 106 19.82 -20.39 -3.13
N LEU A 107 18.92 -20.06 -2.20
CA LEU A 107 19.27 -19.84 -0.79
C LEU A 107 19.64 -21.16 -0.11
N THR A 108 20.70 -21.12 0.70
CA THR A 108 21.09 -22.28 1.51
C THR A 108 20.05 -22.55 2.60
N PRO A 109 19.92 -23.79 3.10
CA PRO A 109 19.00 -24.12 4.18
C PRO A 109 19.16 -23.23 5.42
N GLU A 110 20.38 -22.82 5.75
CA GLU A 110 20.70 -21.96 6.89
C GLU A 110 20.11 -20.55 6.72
N ILE A 111 20.27 -19.93 5.55
CA ILE A 111 19.68 -18.62 5.27
C ILE A 111 18.15 -18.71 5.29
N ARG A 112 17.59 -19.79 4.76
CA ARG A 112 16.13 -20.02 4.78
C ARG A 112 15.58 -20.16 6.21
N ALA A 113 16.31 -20.84 7.09
CA ALA A 113 15.94 -20.98 8.48
C ALA A 113 16.00 -19.62 9.21
N GLU A 114 17.06 -18.85 9.02
CA GLU A 114 17.22 -17.52 9.63
C GLU A 114 16.10 -16.56 9.22
N VAL A 115 15.75 -16.54 7.94
CA VAL A 115 14.62 -15.74 7.42
C VAL A 115 13.29 -16.17 8.02
N MET A 116 13.07 -17.47 8.23
CA MET A 116 11.88 -17.97 8.91
C MET A 116 11.85 -17.54 10.38
N CYS A 117 12.99 -17.56 11.09
CA CYS A 117 13.08 -17.05 12.46
C CYS A 117 12.69 -15.57 12.56
N GLN A 118 13.19 -14.73 11.65
CA GLN A 118 12.81 -13.31 11.59
C GLN A 118 11.32 -13.12 11.32
N PHE A 119 10.74 -13.94 10.44
CA PHE A 119 9.28 -13.92 10.22
C PHE A 119 8.49 -14.32 11.47
N LEU A 120 8.98 -15.27 12.27
CA LEU A 120 8.33 -15.66 13.53
C LEU A 120 8.40 -14.55 14.58
N GLU A 121 9.51 -13.81 14.67
CA GLU A 121 9.62 -12.61 15.51
C GLU A 121 8.59 -11.54 15.11
N PHE A 122 8.51 -11.27 13.79
CA PHE A 122 7.50 -10.39 13.22
C PHE A 122 6.07 -10.86 13.58
N SER A 123 5.75 -12.13 13.35
CA SER A 123 4.43 -12.69 13.64
C SER A 123 4.08 -12.54 15.12
N SER A 124 5.04 -12.73 16.02
CA SER A 124 4.85 -12.51 17.46
C SER A 124 4.50 -11.04 17.77
N LYS A 125 5.23 -10.09 17.17
CA LYS A 125 5.01 -8.64 17.38
C LYS A 125 3.62 -8.18 16.92
N TYR A 126 3.12 -8.68 15.80
CA TYR A 126 1.88 -8.21 15.19
C TYR A 126 0.68 -9.16 15.36
N ARG A 127 0.84 -10.26 16.08
CA ARG A 127 -0.28 -11.16 16.40
C ARG A 127 -1.37 -10.38 17.10
N ASP A 128 -2.60 -10.55 16.61
CA ASP A 128 -3.82 -9.87 17.10
C ASP A 128 -3.80 -8.33 16.99
N GLN A 129 -2.70 -7.74 16.51
CA GLN A 129 -2.60 -6.31 16.24
C GLN A 129 -3.32 -5.94 14.96
N PHE A 130 -3.86 -4.72 14.91
CA PHE A 130 -4.44 -4.17 13.70
C PHE A 130 -3.37 -3.56 12.80
N VAL A 131 -3.43 -3.91 11.52
CA VAL A 131 -2.68 -3.24 10.46
C VAL A 131 -3.68 -2.74 9.43
N VAL A 132 -3.70 -1.44 9.20
CA VAL A 132 -4.52 -0.83 8.14
C VAL A 132 -3.64 -0.57 6.95
N VAL A 133 -4.08 -0.96 5.76
CA VAL A 133 -3.33 -0.72 4.52
C VAL A 133 -4.21 0.06 3.57
N LYS A 134 -3.79 1.28 3.23
CA LYS A 134 -4.35 1.98 2.10
C LYS A 134 -3.70 1.44 0.83
N TYR A 135 -4.49 0.79 -0.01
CA TYR A 135 -4.09 0.27 -1.31
C TYR A 135 -4.58 1.19 -2.44
N GLY A 136 -3.66 1.77 -3.19
CA GLY A 136 -3.99 2.73 -4.26
C GLY A 136 -2.83 2.98 -5.21
N GLY A 137 -3.06 3.80 -6.24
CA GLY A 137 -2.02 4.19 -7.20
C GLY A 137 -1.79 3.13 -8.29
N HIS A 138 -0.59 3.14 -8.87
CA HIS A 138 -0.16 2.22 -9.93
C HIS A 138 -0.14 0.76 -9.47
N ALA A 139 -0.01 0.52 -8.16
CA ALA A 139 -0.11 -0.82 -7.58
C ALA A 139 -1.45 -1.51 -7.88
N MET A 140 -2.51 -0.75 -8.20
CA MET A 140 -3.83 -1.28 -8.58
C MET A 140 -3.96 -1.63 -10.06
N THR A 141 -3.12 -1.06 -10.93
CA THR A 141 -3.24 -1.22 -12.39
C THR A 141 -2.37 -2.34 -12.93
N ASP A 142 -1.31 -2.71 -12.22
CA ASP A 142 -0.46 -3.85 -12.56
C ASP A 142 -0.97 -5.14 -11.91
N ASP A 143 -1.29 -6.14 -12.72
CA ASP A 143 -1.83 -7.41 -12.25
C ASP A 143 -0.82 -8.25 -11.43
N ALA A 144 0.48 -8.13 -11.69
CA ALA A 144 1.50 -8.83 -10.91
C ALA A 144 1.65 -8.20 -9.52
N LEU A 145 1.68 -6.87 -9.44
CA LEU A 145 1.71 -6.15 -8.16
C LEU A 145 0.44 -6.40 -7.34
N LYS A 146 -0.74 -6.38 -7.98
CA LYS A 146 -2.02 -6.72 -7.32
C LYS A 146 -2.00 -8.13 -6.74
N ARG A 147 -1.50 -9.12 -7.48
CA ARG A 147 -1.35 -10.49 -6.98
C ARG A 147 -0.34 -10.56 -5.83
N GLY A 148 0.77 -9.84 -5.91
CA GLY A 148 1.76 -9.74 -4.83
C GLY A 148 1.13 -9.18 -3.55
N PHE A 149 0.43 -8.05 -3.66
CA PHE A 149 -0.29 -7.43 -2.54
C PHE A 149 -1.32 -8.38 -1.91
N CYS A 150 -2.11 -9.09 -2.71
CA CYS A 150 -3.09 -10.04 -2.18
C CYS A 150 -2.42 -11.21 -1.43
N ARG A 151 -1.25 -11.67 -1.90
CA ARG A 151 -0.43 -12.67 -1.18
C ARG A 151 0.09 -12.10 0.14
N ASP A 152 0.53 -10.85 0.18
CA ASP A 152 0.99 -10.20 1.41
C ASP A 152 -0.13 -10.14 2.45
N VAL A 153 -1.31 -9.64 2.05
CA VAL A 153 -2.49 -9.58 2.92
C VAL A 153 -2.88 -10.96 3.44
N ALA A 154 -2.83 -11.98 2.57
CA ALA A 154 -3.14 -13.35 2.97
C ALA A 154 -2.12 -13.91 3.96
N ALA A 155 -0.83 -13.68 3.73
CA ALA A 155 0.25 -14.10 4.63
C ALA A 155 0.14 -13.42 6.00
N LEU A 156 -0.12 -12.11 6.04
CA LEU A 156 -0.36 -11.37 7.27
C LEU A 156 -1.55 -11.94 8.06
N ARG A 157 -2.66 -12.21 7.39
CA ARG A 157 -3.85 -12.77 8.06
C ARG A 157 -3.55 -14.16 8.62
N GLN A 158 -2.85 -15.01 7.88
CA GLN A 158 -2.43 -16.35 8.33
C GLN A 158 -1.45 -16.29 9.50
N ALA A 159 -0.62 -15.24 9.58
CA ALA A 159 0.28 -14.97 10.70
C ALA A 159 -0.44 -14.42 11.95
N GLY A 160 -1.76 -14.26 11.93
CA GLY A 160 -2.57 -13.78 13.04
C GLY A 160 -2.78 -12.26 13.08
N VAL A 161 -2.30 -11.51 12.09
CA VAL A 161 -2.45 -10.05 12.04
C VAL A 161 -3.86 -9.67 11.59
N ASN A 162 -4.51 -8.73 12.27
CA ASN A 162 -5.83 -8.23 11.90
C ASN A 162 -5.69 -7.14 10.82
N VAL A 163 -5.71 -7.56 9.56
CA VAL A 163 -5.53 -6.67 8.40
C VAL A 163 -6.86 -6.06 7.96
N VAL A 164 -6.89 -4.73 7.81
CA VAL A 164 -7.98 -3.99 7.15
C VAL A 164 -7.41 -3.28 5.93
N VAL A 165 -8.03 -3.48 4.78
CA VAL A 165 -7.61 -2.84 3.52
C VAL A 165 -8.59 -1.74 3.16
N VAL A 166 -8.09 -0.54 2.88
CA VAL A 166 -8.89 0.57 2.33
C VAL A 166 -8.37 0.85 0.93
N HIS A 167 -9.23 0.86 -0.08
CA HIS A 167 -8.76 0.99 -1.46
C HIS A 167 -9.09 2.34 -2.11
N GLY A 168 -8.29 2.74 -3.10
CA GLY A 168 -8.63 3.81 -4.03
C GLY A 168 -9.42 3.31 -5.23
N GLY A 169 -9.49 4.12 -6.28
CA GLY A 169 -10.07 3.73 -7.57
C GLY A 169 -10.14 4.88 -8.58
N GLY A 170 -9.27 5.88 -8.42
CA GLY A 170 -9.30 7.11 -9.20
C GLY A 170 -9.31 6.89 -10.72
N PRO A 171 -8.40 6.06 -11.27
CA PRO A 171 -8.37 5.74 -12.69
C PRO A 171 -9.65 5.06 -13.20
N GLN A 172 -10.17 4.08 -12.46
CA GLN A 172 -11.38 3.32 -12.83
C GLN A 172 -12.63 4.19 -12.82
N ILE A 173 -12.72 5.13 -11.87
CA ILE A 173 -13.79 6.14 -11.83
C ILE A 173 -13.70 7.03 -13.07
N SER A 174 -12.50 7.58 -13.35
CA SER A 174 -12.31 8.45 -14.51
C SER A 174 -12.67 7.75 -15.82
N GLU A 175 -12.23 6.51 -16.02
CA GLU A 175 -12.55 5.72 -17.20
C GLU A 175 -14.08 5.55 -17.37
N THR A 176 -14.79 5.25 -16.28
CA THR A 176 -16.24 5.03 -16.32
C THR A 176 -17.00 6.34 -16.58
N LEU A 177 -16.58 7.45 -15.95
CA LEU A 177 -17.17 8.77 -16.22
C LEU A 177 -17.00 9.17 -17.69
N THR A 178 -15.82 8.97 -18.26
CA THR A 178 -15.57 9.22 -19.69
C THR A 178 -16.47 8.38 -20.60
N LYS A 179 -16.65 7.09 -20.30
CA LYS A 179 -17.57 6.21 -21.06
C LYS A 179 -19.02 6.68 -21.02
N LEU A 180 -19.43 7.34 -19.93
CA LEU A 180 -20.78 7.87 -19.73
C LEU A 180 -20.94 9.34 -20.19
N GLY A 181 -19.87 9.96 -20.70
CA GLY A 181 -19.89 11.36 -21.12
C GLY A 181 -20.01 12.37 -19.97
N ILE A 182 -19.65 11.98 -18.74
CA ILE A 182 -19.70 12.86 -17.56
C ILE A 182 -18.33 13.54 -17.38
N GLU A 183 -18.31 14.87 -17.33
CA GLU A 183 -17.09 15.64 -17.15
C GLU A 183 -16.51 15.48 -15.73
N SER A 184 -15.22 15.17 -15.64
CA SER A 184 -14.54 14.97 -14.35
C SER A 184 -13.67 16.18 -14.00
N LYS A 185 -14.02 16.90 -12.93
CA LYS A 185 -13.23 18.03 -12.41
C LYS A 185 -12.51 17.68 -11.11
N ARG A 186 -11.31 18.25 -10.91
CA ARG A 186 -10.51 18.08 -9.69
C ARG A 186 -9.99 19.41 -9.18
N VAL A 187 -9.91 19.54 -7.87
CA VAL A 187 -9.34 20.69 -7.16
C VAL A 187 -8.43 20.14 -6.07
N GLU A 188 -7.14 20.48 -6.15
CA GLU A 188 -6.10 20.04 -5.19
C GLU A 188 -6.18 18.54 -4.83
N GLY A 189 -6.30 17.70 -5.87
CA GLY A 189 -6.34 16.24 -5.72
C GLY A 189 -7.72 15.65 -5.36
N LEU A 190 -8.68 16.47 -4.90
CA LEU A 190 -10.06 16.04 -4.65
C LEU A 190 -10.88 16.09 -5.94
N ARG A 191 -11.79 15.13 -6.11
CA ARG A 191 -12.73 15.10 -7.24
C ARG A 191 -13.97 15.88 -6.85
N ILE A 192 -14.29 16.96 -7.57
CA ILE A 192 -15.59 17.61 -7.41
C ILE A 192 -16.65 16.57 -7.76
N THR A 193 -17.58 16.33 -6.84
CA THR A 193 -18.50 15.19 -6.89
C THR A 193 -19.93 15.69 -6.82
N ASP A 194 -20.55 15.96 -7.96
CA ASP A 194 -22.01 16.17 -8.04
C ASP A 194 -22.78 14.85 -7.90
N ALA A 195 -24.11 14.90 -7.95
CA ALA A 195 -24.97 13.73 -7.76
C ALA A 195 -24.73 12.62 -8.79
N ASP A 196 -24.39 12.97 -10.04
CA ASP A 196 -24.16 12.02 -11.13
C ASP A 196 -22.78 11.36 -10.97
N THR A 197 -21.78 12.19 -10.68
CA THR A 197 -20.42 11.76 -10.36
C THR A 197 -20.39 10.87 -9.12
N LEU A 198 -21.20 11.18 -8.10
CA LEU A 198 -21.31 10.37 -6.87
C LEU A 198 -21.84 8.98 -7.19
N ARG A 199 -22.94 8.87 -7.95
CA ARG A 199 -23.53 7.59 -8.34
C ARG A 199 -22.53 6.69 -9.06
N VAL A 200 -21.80 7.26 -10.02
CA VAL A 200 -20.76 6.51 -10.74
C VAL A 200 -19.60 6.14 -9.81
N THR A 201 -19.16 7.06 -8.97
CA THR A 201 -18.07 6.82 -8.01
C THR A 201 -18.41 5.69 -7.05
N GLU A 202 -19.62 5.70 -6.46
CA GLU A 202 -20.12 4.66 -5.58
C GLU A 202 -20.19 3.30 -6.29
N MET A 203 -20.78 3.24 -7.51
CA MET A 203 -20.86 2.01 -8.29
C MET A 203 -19.49 1.41 -8.61
N VAL A 204 -18.53 2.24 -9.02
CA VAL A 204 -17.19 1.78 -9.40
C VAL A 204 -16.40 1.33 -8.18
N LEU A 205 -16.40 2.12 -7.10
CA LEU A 205 -15.63 1.81 -5.90
C LEU A 205 -16.23 0.60 -5.18
N CYS A 206 -17.52 0.61 -4.83
CA CYS A 206 -18.16 -0.44 -4.06
C CYS A 206 -18.44 -1.72 -4.86
N GLY A 207 -18.61 -1.59 -6.17
CA GLY A 207 -18.86 -2.71 -7.08
C GLY A 207 -17.57 -3.26 -7.66
N ALA A 208 -17.12 -2.69 -8.78
CA ALA A 208 -16.05 -3.26 -9.60
C ALA A 208 -14.73 -3.40 -8.83
N VAL A 209 -14.27 -2.32 -8.18
CA VAL A 209 -12.96 -2.29 -7.52
C VAL A 209 -12.98 -3.12 -6.24
N ASN A 210 -13.94 -2.84 -5.34
CA ASN A 210 -14.03 -3.51 -4.04
C ASN A 210 -14.21 -5.02 -4.19
N LYS A 211 -15.15 -5.46 -5.04
CA LYS A 211 -15.43 -6.90 -5.19
C LYS A 211 -14.33 -7.62 -5.97
N GLY A 212 -13.67 -6.95 -6.91
CA GLY A 212 -12.46 -7.48 -7.55
C GLY A 212 -11.37 -7.79 -6.53
N LEU A 213 -11.04 -6.82 -5.67
CA LEU A 213 -10.02 -7.00 -4.64
C LEU A 213 -10.39 -8.06 -3.59
N VAL A 214 -11.67 -8.13 -3.20
CA VAL A 214 -12.18 -9.21 -2.32
C VAL A 214 -11.93 -10.58 -2.94
N SER A 215 -12.27 -10.75 -4.22
CA SER A 215 -12.05 -12.00 -4.96
C SER A 215 -10.57 -12.36 -5.04
N ASP A 216 -9.70 -11.38 -5.31
CA ASP A 216 -8.26 -11.60 -5.44
C ASP A 216 -7.61 -11.99 -4.10
N ILE A 217 -7.99 -11.34 -3.00
CA ILE A 217 -7.55 -11.72 -1.64
C ILE A 217 -8.03 -13.14 -1.28
N LYS A 218 -9.27 -13.48 -1.70
CA LYS A 218 -9.80 -14.83 -1.50
C LYS A 218 -9.03 -15.88 -2.28
N ALA A 219 -8.70 -15.59 -3.53
CA ALA A 219 -7.86 -16.45 -4.37
C ALA A 219 -6.44 -16.61 -3.81
N ALA A 220 -5.91 -15.60 -3.11
CA ALA A 220 -4.63 -15.66 -2.41
C ALA A 220 -4.66 -16.47 -1.10
N GLY A 221 -5.84 -16.87 -0.62
CA GLY A 221 -6.00 -17.78 0.52
C GLY A 221 -6.45 -17.15 1.83
N ALA A 222 -6.92 -15.90 1.82
CA ALA A 222 -7.55 -15.27 3.00
C ALA A 222 -9.06 -15.11 2.81
N ARG A 223 -9.83 -15.16 3.90
CA ARG A 223 -11.25 -14.79 3.84
C ARG A 223 -11.35 -13.27 3.81
N SER A 224 -12.16 -12.71 2.93
CA SER A 224 -12.31 -11.26 2.75
C SER A 224 -13.79 -10.89 2.64
N VAL A 225 -14.14 -9.70 3.11
CA VAL A 225 -15.49 -9.11 2.97
C VAL A 225 -15.34 -7.68 2.48
N GLY A 226 -16.08 -7.35 1.43
CA GLY A 226 -16.09 -6.02 0.86
C GLY A 226 -17.17 -5.14 1.48
N LEU A 227 -16.80 -3.98 2.00
CA LEU A 227 -17.65 -3.03 2.69
C LEU A 227 -17.48 -1.60 2.16
N SER A 228 -18.42 -0.76 2.50
CA SER A 228 -18.39 0.70 2.43
C SER A 228 -18.94 1.26 3.73
N GLY A 229 -18.77 2.56 3.98
CA GLY A 229 -19.37 3.22 5.13
C GLY A 229 -20.89 3.13 5.22
N ARG A 230 -21.57 2.72 4.15
CA ARG A 230 -23.02 2.47 4.14
C ARG A 230 -23.41 1.18 4.85
N ASP A 231 -22.51 0.20 4.87
CA ASP A 231 -22.73 -1.05 5.56
C ASP A 231 -22.68 -0.77 7.07
N ASP A 232 -23.82 -0.91 7.76
CA ASP A 232 -23.95 -0.62 9.20
C ASP A 232 -23.60 0.83 9.62
N HIS A 233 -23.51 1.76 8.67
CA HIS A 233 -23.18 3.18 8.93
C HIS A 233 -21.87 3.38 9.71
N PHE A 234 -20.89 2.49 9.53
CA PHE A 234 -19.68 2.49 10.35
C PHE A 234 -18.73 3.67 10.05
N LEU A 235 -18.83 4.30 8.88
CA LEU A 235 -18.00 5.46 8.50
C LEU A 235 -18.90 6.67 8.26
N ILE A 236 -19.09 7.45 9.33
CA ILE A 236 -19.87 8.69 9.31
C ILE A 236 -19.00 9.82 8.82
N ALA A 237 -19.52 10.57 7.86
CA ALA A 237 -18.85 11.69 7.22
C ALA A 237 -19.63 12.99 7.37
N GLU A 238 -18.93 14.09 7.28
CA GLU A 238 -19.52 15.41 7.09
C GLU A 238 -19.03 16.01 5.76
N GLN A 239 -19.82 16.91 5.18
CA GLN A 239 -19.47 17.55 3.94
C GLN A 239 -18.19 18.36 4.12
N LEU A 240 -17.24 18.17 3.22
CA LEU A 240 -15.98 18.89 3.22
C LEU A 240 -16.17 20.22 2.47
N THR A 241 -16.05 21.33 3.17
CA THR A 241 -15.91 22.66 2.57
C THR A 241 -14.43 22.95 2.36
N LYS A 242 -14.10 23.62 1.24
CA LYS A 242 -12.72 23.96 0.93
C LYS A 242 -12.61 25.38 0.42
N THR A 243 -11.75 26.15 1.07
CA THR A 243 -11.40 27.51 0.66
C THR A 243 -10.07 27.47 -0.07
N VAL A 244 -10.05 27.98 -1.30
CA VAL A 244 -8.82 28.17 -2.08
C VAL A 244 -8.48 29.65 -2.09
N VAL A 245 -7.20 29.96 -1.91
CA VAL A 245 -6.68 31.32 -2.00
C VAL A 245 -6.25 31.54 -3.46
N GLY A 246 -6.86 32.51 -4.13
CA GLY A 246 -6.49 32.93 -5.48
C GLY A 246 -5.16 33.69 -5.49
N ASP A 247 -4.58 33.86 -6.69
CA ASP A 247 -3.33 34.60 -6.89
C ASP A 247 -3.45 36.09 -6.48
N ASP A 248 -4.68 36.60 -6.39
CA ASP A 248 -5.06 37.94 -5.92
C ASP A 248 -5.20 38.02 -4.38
N GLY A 249 -4.97 36.92 -3.67
CA GLY A 249 -5.13 36.81 -2.22
C GLY A 249 -6.58 36.63 -1.76
N ASN A 250 -7.55 36.57 -2.68
CA ASN A 250 -8.96 36.38 -2.31
C ASN A 250 -9.25 34.92 -1.98
N GLN A 251 -10.00 34.72 -0.90
CA GLN A 251 -10.47 33.41 -0.48
C GLN A 251 -11.79 33.08 -1.18
N GLN A 252 -11.81 32.01 -1.97
CA GLN A 252 -13.02 31.51 -2.60
C GLN A 252 -13.35 30.13 -2.02
N GLU A 253 -14.56 30.00 -1.49
CA GLU A 253 -15.13 28.70 -1.13
C GLU A 253 -15.51 27.94 -2.41
N ILE A 254 -14.98 26.74 -2.53
CA ILE A 254 -15.25 25.85 -3.66
C ILE A 254 -16.27 24.81 -3.20
N ASP A 255 -17.40 24.78 -3.88
CA ASP A 255 -18.37 23.70 -3.74
C ASP A 255 -17.78 22.40 -4.31
N LEU A 256 -17.47 21.47 -3.41
CA LEU A 256 -16.98 20.14 -3.77
C LEU A 256 -18.12 19.16 -4.03
N GLY A 257 -19.38 19.54 -3.79
CA GLY A 257 -20.56 18.68 -3.83
C GLY A 257 -20.54 17.64 -2.70
N PHE A 258 -20.79 16.39 -3.06
CA PHE A 258 -20.83 15.21 -2.18
C PHE A 258 -19.43 14.68 -1.84
N VAL A 259 -18.47 15.57 -1.58
CA VAL A 259 -17.17 15.21 -1.00
C VAL A 259 -17.27 15.35 0.52
N GLY A 260 -16.80 14.34 1.24
CA GLY A 260 -16.84 14.33 2.69
C GLY A 260 -15.51 14.06 3.35
N THR A 261 -15.45 14.33 4.65
CA THR A 261 -14.36 13.97 5.55
C THR A 261 -14.89 13.07 6.67
N PRO A 262 -14.15 12.05 7.15
CA PRO A 262 -14.58 11.23 8.26
C PRO A 262 -14.80 12.06 9.53
N LYS A 263 -16.01 11.99 10.08
CA LYS A 263 -16.38 12.61 11.37
C LYS A 263 -16.30 11.60 12.51
N ARG A 264 -16.78 10.37 12.27
CA ARG A 264 -16.78 9.28 13.25
C ARG A 264 -16.65 7.94 12.55
N VAL A 265 -15.87 7.03 13.14
CA VAL A 265 -15.79 5.63 12.71
C VAL A 265 -16.30 4.76 13.85
N ASP A 266 -17.23 3.85 13.59
CA ASP A 266 -17.58 2.76 14.50
C ASP A 266 -16.77 1.53 14.12
N SER A 267 -15.85 1.10 14.99
CA SER A 267 -15.01 -0.07 14.69
C SER A 267 -15.67 -1.42 14.95
N SER A 268 -16.89 -1.47 15.50
CA SER A 268 -17.54 -2.71 15.96
C SER A 268 -17.66 -3.76 14.86
N LEU A 269 -18.11 -3.35 13.67
CA LEU A 269 -18.21 -4.23 12.50
C LEU A 269 -16.83 -4.75 12.06
N LEU A 270 -15.86 -3.85 11.92
CA LEU A 270 -14.50 -4.20 11.46
C LEU A 270 -13.81 -5.15 12.44
N ARG A 271 -13.91 -4.89 13.75
CA ARG A 271 -13.35 -5.74 14.81
C ARG A 271 -14.00 -7.12 14.80
N SER A 272 -15.32 -7.20 14.64
CA SER A 272 -16.06 -8.47 14.59
C SER A 272 -15.65 -9.35 13.41
N LEU A 273 -15.45 -8.74 12.23
CA LEU A 273 -14.96 -9.43 11.05
C LEU A 273 -13.52 -9.92 11.22
N CYS A 274 -12.63 -9.06 11.72
CA CYS A 274 -11.23 -9.44 12.00
C CYS A 274 -11.15 -10.59 13.00
N LYS A 275 -11.93 -10.54 14.09
CA LYS A 275 -12.05 -11.62 15.10
C LYS A 275 -12.54 -12.92 14.47
N SER A 276 -13.40 -12.85 13.47
CA SER A 276 -13.87 -14.01 12.69
C SER A 276 -12.90 -14.44 11.58
N HIS A 277 -11.68 -13.91 11.59
CA HIS A 277 -10.61 -14.06 10.60
C HIS A 277 -10.98 -13.71 9.15
N TYR A 278 -11.85 -12.71 8.97
CA TYR A 278 -12.01 -12.03 7.69
C TYR A 278 -11.04 -10.84 7.59
N VAL A 279 -10.69 -10.49 6.36
CA VAL A 279 -10.03 -9.23 5.98
C VAL A 279 -11.12 -8.28 5.48
N PRO A 280 -11.46 -7.22 6.23
CA PRO A 280 -12.34 -6.17 5.72
C PRO A 280 -11.65 -5.40 4.59
N VAL A 281 -12.35 -5.23 3.47
CA VAL A 281 -11.90 -4.46 2.32
C VAL A 281 -12.88 -3.30 2.13
N VAL A 282 -12.43 -2.09 2.43
CA VAL A 282 -13.28 -0.90 2.55
C VAL A 282 -13.14 0.01 1.34
N ALA A 283 -14.26 0.30 0.70
CA ALA A 283 -14.40 1.40 -0.25
C ALA A 283 -14.60 2.74 0.52
N PRO A 284 -13.94 3.83 0.13
CA PRO A 284 -13.96 5.10 0.85
C PRO A 284 -15.21 5.94 0.53
N ILE A 285 -16.37 5.32 0.73
CA ILE A 285 -17.68 5.95 0.67
C ILE A 285 -18.21 6.01 2.11
N GLY A 286 -18.56 7.19 2.60
CA GLY A 286 -19.15 7.36 3.93
C GLY A 286 -20.58 7.87 3.87
N VAL A 287 -21.17 8.01 5.05
CA VAL A 287 -22.58 8.40 5.22
C VAL A 287 -22.72 9.62 6.12
N GLY A 288 -23.53 10.59 5.70
CA GLY A 288 -23.91 11.76 6.51
C GLY A 288 -24.89 11.42 7.62
N GLU A 289 -25.09 12.35 8.55
CA GLU A 289 -26.07 12.18 9.63
C GLU A 289 -27.51 12.00 9.13
N LYS A 290 -27.83 12.51 7.93
CA LYS A 290 -29.14 12.34 7.28
C LYS A 290 -29.14 11.22 6.25
N SER A 291 -28.18 10.29 6.33
CA SER A 291 -27.99 9.19 5.38
C SER A 291 -27.58 9.63 3.97
N GLU A 292 -27.01 10.84 3.81
CA GLU A 292 -26.42 11.27 2.53
C GLU A 292 -25.15 10.47 2.23
N THR A 293 -24.84 10.23 0.96
CA THR A 293 -23.60 9.54 0.57
C THR A 293 -22.49 10.57 0.34
N PHE A 294 -21.28 10.28 0.80
CA PHE A 294 -20.10 11.10 0.55
C PHE A 294 -18.95 10.29 -0.05
N ASN A 295 -18.30 10.86 -1.07
CA ASN A 295 -17.02 10.42 -1.58
C ASN A 295 -15.90 10.95 -0.68
N ILE A 296 -15.10 10.06 -0.09
CA ILE A 296 -14.04 10.43 0.85
C ILE A 296 -12.68 10.12 0.23
N ASN A 297 -11.68 10.95 0.53
CA ASN A 297 -10.30 10.62 0.16
C ASN A 297 -9.87 9.29 0.83
N ALA A 298 -9.37 8.35 0.04
CA ALA A 298 -9.00 7.01 0.53
C ALA A 298 -7.90 7.04 1.60
N ASP A 299 -6.93 7.96 1.52
CA ASP A 299 -5.88 8.12 2.51
C ASP A 299 -6.51 8.58 3.83
N THR A 300 -7.35 9.61 3.81
CA THR A 300 -8.05 10.15 4.98
C THR A 300 -9.01 9.13 5.62
N ALA A 301 -9.78 8.39 4.80
CA ALA A 301 -10.64 7.32 5.29
C ALA A 301 -9.82 6.22 5.99
N ALA A 302 -8.69 5.82 5.41
CA ALA A 302 -7.81 4.82 6.00
C ALA A 302 -7.16 5.30 7.30
N GLY A 303 -6.72 6.57 7.34
CA GLY A 303 -6.18 7.18 8.56
C GLY A 303 -7.20 7.20 9.69
N ALA A 304 -8.44 7.61 9.43
CA ALA A 304 -9.52 7.62 10.41
C ALA A 304 -9.85 6.20 10.92
N ILE A 305 -9.92 5.21 10.01
CA ILE A 305 -10.14 3.80 10.38
C ILE A 305 -8.97 3.27 11.22
N ALA A 306 -7.73 3.60 10.88
CA ALA A 306 -6.55 3.19 11.64
C ALA A 306 -6.53 3.78 13.05
N ALA A 307 -6.85 5.07 13.17
CA ALA A 307 -6.94 5.79 14.44
C ALA A 307 -8.03 5.21 15.36
N GLU A 308 -9.20 4.88 14.81
CA GLU A 308 -10.29 4.25 15.55
C GLU A 308 -9.95 2.80 15.97
N LEU A 309 -9.25 2.06 15.11
CA LEU A 309 -8.82 0.69 15.42
C LEU A 309 -7.67 0.63 16.42
N LYS A 310 -6.97 1.76 16.67
CA LYS A 310 -5.67 1.82 17.36
C LYS A 310 -4.66 0.89 16.70
N ALA A 311 -4.52 1.03 15.38
CA ALA A 311 -3.65 0.19 14.59
C ALA A 311 -2.19 0.30 15.05
N ALA A 312 -1.50 -0.83 15.12
CA ALA A 312 -0.06 -0.85 15.42
C ALA A 312 0.74 -0.24 14.25
N ARG A 313 0.24 -0.41 13.03
CA ARG A 313 0.78 0.19 11.81
C ARG A 313 -0.34 0.59 10.85
N PHE A 314 -0.16 1.74 10.23
CA PHE A 314 -0.93 2.17 9.07
C PHE A 314 0.00 2.32 7.86
N LEU A 315 -0.27 1.60 6.78
CA LEU A 315 0.57 1.60 5.58
C LEU A 315 -0.12 2.37 4.45
N LEU A 316 0.54 3.41 3.95
CA LEU A 316 0.12 4.21 2.80
C LEU A 316 0.89 3.77 1.56
N LEU A 317 0.28 2.93 0.72
CA LEU A 317 0.87 2.56 -0.57
C LEU A 317 0.68 3.68 -1.59
N THR A 318 1.79 4.18 -2.11
CA THR A 318 1.88 5.30 -3.06
C THR A 318 2.79 4.96 -4.24
N ASP A 319 2.95 5.90 -5.17
CA ASP A 319 3.75 5.74 -6.40
C ASP A 319 5.16 6.36 -6.26
N VAL A 320 5.61 6.60 -5.03
CA VAL A 320 6.91 7.18 -4.70
C VAL A 320 7.58 6.39 -3.56
N PRO A 321 8.93 6.39 -3.47
CA PRO A 321 9.69 5.69 -2.41
C PRO A 321 9.26 6.01 -0.98
N GLY A 322 8.87 7.26 -0.74
CA GLY A 322 8.58 7.81 0.58
C GLY A 322 8.74 9.33 0.53
N VAL A 323 9.11 9.93 1.65
CA VAL A 323 9.53 11.33 1.74
C VAL A 323 11.02 11.42 1.40
N LEU A 324 11.35 12.30 0.46
CA LEU A 324 12.73 12.53 0.03
C LEU A 324 13.25 13.85 0.59
N ASP A 325 14.51 13.90 0.98
CA ASP A 325 15.19 15.13 1.38
C ASP A 325 15.58 16.00 0.17
N GLY A 326 16.25 17.13 0.43
CA GLY A 326 16.71 18.06 -0.61
C GLY A 326 17.73 17.45 -1.58
N GLU A 327 18.42 16.38 -1.20
CA GLU A 327 19.36 15.63 -2.04
C GLU A 327 18.69 14.45 -2.78
N ARG A 328 17.37 14.29 -2.60
CA ARG A 328 16.55 13.18 -3.11
C ARG A 328 16.90 11.83 -2.48
N CYS A 329 17.48 11.84 -1.28
CA CYS A 329 17.63 10.64 -0.47
C CYS A 329 16.35 10.36 0.32
N LEU A 330 16.05 9.08 0.53
CA LEU A 330 14.90 8.67 1.35
C LEU A 330 15.15 9.07 2.81
N ILE A 331 14.15 9.70 3.42
CA ILE A 331 14.10 9.89 4.86
C ILE A 331 13.37 8.69 5.44
N ASP A 332 14.11 7.79 6.09
CA ASP A 332 13.56 6.51 6.56
C ASP A 332 12.61 6.69 7.76
N ASP A 333 12.82 7.73 8.56
CA ASP A 333 12.11 7.94 9.83
C ASP A 333 11.91 9.44 10.09
N ILE A 334 10.70 9.82 10.49
CA ILE A 334 10.29 11.20 10.76
C ILE A 334 9.42 11.22 12.01
N HIS A 335 9.83 11.98 13.03
CA HIS A 335 8.96 12.21 14.18
C HIS A 335 7.90 13.28 13.83
N VAL A 336 6.67 13.15 14.35
CA VAL A 336 5.57 14.10 14.04
C VAL A 336 5.93 15.56 14.28
N SER A 337 6.80 15.86 15.25
CA SER A 337 7.26 17.23 15.55
C SER A 337 8.13 17.86 14.45
N GLU A 338 8.69 17.06 13.54
CA GLU A 338 9.57 17.53 12.46
C GLU A 338 8.78 17.90 11.20
N LEU A 339 7.52 17.45 11.09
CA LEU A 339 6.71 17.59 9.88
C LEU A 339 6.47 19.05 9.50
N ASP A 340 6.16 19.92 10.46
CA ASP A 340 5.92 21.34 10.18
C ASP A 340 7.19 22.03 9.64
N GLY A 341 8.36 21.65 10.16
CA GLY A 341 9.65 22.14 9.65
C GLY A 341 9.92 21.67 8.22
N LEU A 342 9.66 20.39 7.94
CA LEU A 342 9.85 19.81 6.60
C LEU A 342 8.86 20.36 5.56
N ILE A 343 7.64 20.69 5.97
CA ILE A 343 6.64 21.35 5.11
C ILE A 343 7.03 22.81 4.89
N GLY A 344 7.32 23.56 5.96
CA GLY A 344 7.70 24.97 5.89
C GLY A 344 9.01 25.20 5.12
N GLY A 345 9.94 24.25 5.20
CA GLY A 345 11.20 24.24 4.45
C GLY A 345 11.05 23.81 2.98
N GLY A 346 9.86 23.36 2.55
CA GLY A 346 9.58 22.95 1.17
C GLY A 346 10.06 21.55 0.78
N THR A 347 10.69 20.80 1.70
CA THR A 347 11.07 19.39 1.49
C THR A 347 9.84 18.54 1.20
N ILE A 348 8.79 18.70 2.00
CA ILE A 348 7.48 18.07 1.76
C ILE A 348 6.60 19.06 1.00
N SER A 349 6.21 18.70 -0.22
CA SER A 349 5.41 19.58 -1.08
C SER A 349 4.34 18.82 -1.88
N GLY A 350 3.42 19.60 -2.48
CA GLY A 350 2.39 19.09 -3.38
C GLY A 350 1.51 18.00 -2.76
N GLY A 351 1.31 16.91 -3.51
CA GLY A 351 0.46 15.79 -3.10
C GLY A 351 0.98 14.98 -1.90
N MET A 352 2.21 15.23 -1.43
CA MET A 352 2.74 14.59 -0.23
C MET A 352 2.23 15.24 1.06
N ILE A 353 1.96 16.56 1.05
CA ILE A 353 1.41 17.29 2.19
C ILE A 353 0.16 16.61 2.77
N PRO A 354 -0.91 16.32 1.99
CA PRO A 354 -2.09 15.68 2.55
C PRO A 354 -1.82 14.25 3.09
N LYS A 355 -0.82 13.54 2.55
CA LYS A 355 -0.43 12.20 3.03
C LYS A 355 0.22 12.28 4.40
N VAL A 356 1.20 13.17 4.56
CA VAL A 356 1.89 13.33 5.86
C VAL A 356 0.99 13.95 6.90
N ARG A 357 0.05 14.83 6.52
CA ARG A 357 -0.97 15.35 7.45
C ARG A 357 -1.94 14.26 7.91
N THR A 358 -2.34 13.37 7.00
CA THR A 358 -3.13 12.18 7.37
C THR A 358 -2.33 11.25 8.30
N ALA A 359 -1.04 11.07 8.03
CA ALA A 359 -0.16 10.29 8.89
C ALA A 359 -0.04 10.90 10.29
N GLN A 360 0.22 12.20 10.36
CA GLN A 360 0.29 12.96 11.61
C GLN A 360 -0.98 12.80 12.44
N ASP A 361 -2.16 13.07 11.84
CA ASP A 361 -3.45 12.95 12.53
C ASP A 361 -3.68 11.53 13.06
N ALA A 362 -3.31 10.50 12.30
CA ALA A 362 -3.43 9.11 12.73
C ALA A 362 -2.51 8.79 13.92
N VAL A 363 -1.26 9.22 13.89
CA VAL A 363 -0.29 9.03 14.99
C VAL A 363 -0.75 9.76 16.25
N GLU A 364 -1.13 11.03 16.13
CA GLU A 364 -1.62 11.85 17.26
C GLU A 364 -2.89 11.24 17.90
N LYS A 365 -3.69 10.51 17.11
CA LYS A 365 -4.86 9.75 17.60
C LYS A 365 -4.52 8.34 18.09
N GLY A 366 -3.25 7.96 18.18
CA GLY A 366 -2.79 6.73 18.82
C GLY A 366 -2.54 5.55 17.88
N VAL A 367 -2.33 5.78 16.58
CA VAL A 367 -1.73 4.78 15.69
C VAL A 367 -0.23 4.66 16.04
N GLY A 368 0.28 3.44 16.17
CA GLY A 368 1.68 3.21 16.61
C GLY A 368 2.77 3.63 15.62
N GLY A 369 2.39 4.07 14.42
CA GLY A 369 3.27 4.55 13.37
C GLY A 369 2.65 4.36 11.97
N VAL A 370 2.96 5.27 11.06
CA VAL A 370 2.44 5.30 9.70
C VAL A 370 3.58 5.21 8.71
N ALA A 371 3.58 4.20 7.84
CA ALA A 371 4.63 4.03 6.83
C ALA A 371 4.12 4.44 5.45
N ILE A 372 4.83 5.34 4.78
CA ILE A 372 4.60 5.72 3.38
C ILE A 372 5.52 4.88 2.51
N LEU A 373 4.95 4.02 1.67
CA LEU A 373 5.68 3.00 0.92
C LEU A 373 5.43 3.10 -0.58
N ASP A 374 6.45 2.75 -1.36
CA ASP A 374 6.29 2.56 -2.81
C ASP A 374 5.54 1.26 -3.11
N GLY A 375 4.28 1.38 -3.50
CA GLY A 375 3.43 0.25 -3.89
C GLY A 375 3.86 -0.43 -5.19
N ARG A 376 4.83 0.13 -5.93
CA ARG A 376 5.41 -0.51 -7.13
C ARG A 376 6.48 -1.54 -6.79
N VAL A 377 6.97 -1.54 -5.55
CA VAL A 377 7.91 -2.55 -5.07
C VAL A 377 7.14 -3.83 -4.76
N PRO A 378 7.49 -4.97 -5.38
CA PRO A 378 6.88 -6.25 -5.04
C PRO A 378 7.06 -6.56 -3.56
N HIS A 379 5.98 -7.01 -2.92
CA HIS A 379 5.98 -7.36 -1.50
C HIS A 379 6.27 -6.21 -0.53
N ALA A 380 5.99 -4.96 -0.94
CA ALA A 380 6.26 -3.77 -0.12
C ALA A 380 5.69 -3.84 1.31
N VAL A 381 4.49 -4.43 1.47
CA VAL A 381 3.82 -4.55 2.77
C VAL A 381 4.61 -5.46 3.71
N LEU A 382 5.02 -6.62 3.23
CA LEU A 382 5.79 -7.56 4.05
C LEU A 382 7.23 -7.09 4.25
N MET A 383 7.83 -6.44 3.25
CA MET A 383 9.14 -5.81 3.39
C MET A 383 9.14 -4.69 4.43
N GLU A 384 8.09 -3.89 4.55
CA GLU A 384 8.03 -2.89 5.60
C GLU A 384 7.91 -3.53 6.98
N LEU A 385 7.03 -4.53 7.10
CA LEU A 385 6.65 -5.05 8.41
C LEU A 385 7.61 -6.12 8.96
N CYS A 386 8.19 -6.94 8.09
CA CYS A 386 9.01 -8.10 8.46
C CYS A 386 10.51 -7.80 8.46
N THR A 387 10.92 -6.55 8.25
CA THR A 387 12.33 -6.16 8.16
C THR A 387 12.65 -5.06 9.15
N LYS A 388 13.91 -4.99 9.61
CA LYS A 388 14.32 -4.01 10.63
C LYS A 388 14.47 -2.60 10.08
N SER A 389 14.88 -2.49 8.81
CA SER A 389 15.18 -1.21 8.16
C SER A 389 13.97 -0.56 7.49
N GLY A 390 12.85 -1.28 7.34
CA GLY A 390 11.74 -0.80 6.52
C GLY A 390 12.16 -0.58 5.06
N ILE A 391 11.25 -0.06 4.23
CA ILE A 391 11.57 0.30 2.83
C ILE A 391 11.04 1.66 2.39
N GLY A 392 10.42 2.40 3.29
CA GLY A 392 9.87 3.72 3.03
C GLY A 392 10.08 4.63 4.22
N THR A 393 9.23 5.65 4.32
CA THR A 393 9.29 6.62 5.43
C THR A 393 8.33 6.22 6.52
N LEU A 394 8.85 5.99 7.74
CA LEU A 394 8.06 5.79 8.94
C LEU A 394 7.82 7.13 9.65
N ILE A 395 6.55 7.47 9.88
CA ILE A 395 6.12 8.62 10.67
C ILE A 395 5.57 8.12 12.01
N HIS A 396 6.06 8.67 13.12
CA HIS A 396 5.74 8.18 14.47
C HIS A 396 5.70 9.26 15.55
#